data_AF-A0A3M2A5I5-F1
#
_entry.id   AF-A0A3M2A5I5-F1
#
_cell.length_a   1.000
_cell.length_b   1.000
_cell.length_c   1.000
_cell.angle_alpha   90.00
_cell.angle_beta   90.00
_cell.angle_gamma   90.00
#
_symmetry.space_group_name_H-M   'P 1'
#
loop_
_entity.id
_entity.type
_entity.pdbx_description
1 polymer ?
#
loop_
_entity_poly.entity_id
_entity_poly.type
_entity_poly.pdbx_seq_one_letter_code
_entity_poly.pdbx_strand_id
1 'polypeptide(L)' 'MTEHRKRYSSEFKAEAVRLMQTSDKPVAEIAEDLGISEQSLYRWARQ' A
#
# COMPACT_ATOMS: atom_id res chain seq x y z
N MET A 1 14.31 -15.87 -11.44
CA MET A 1 13.71 -14.76 -12.22
C MET A 1 13.69 -13.55 -11.31
N THR A 2 14.30 -12.44 -11.69
CA THR A 2 14.43 -11.25 -10.83
C THR A 2 13.06 -10.58 -10.68
N GLU A 3 12.46 -10.72 -9.50
CA GLU A 3 11.25 -9.98 -9.13
C GLU A 3 11.51 -8.48 -9.36
N HIS A 4 10.82 -7.92 -10.35
CA HIS A 4 10.86 -6.51 -10.63
C HIS A 4 10.15 -5.81 -9.48
N ARG A 5 10.91 -5.35 -8.48
CA ARG A 5 10.38 -4.55 -7.39
C ARG A 5 9.71 -3.32 -7.99
N LYS A 6 8.38 -3.31 -8.01
CA LYS A 6 7.59 -2.12 -8.36
C LYS A 6 8.05 -0.99 -7.44
N ARG A 7 8.63 0.05 -8.04
CA ARG A 7 9.03 1.26 -7.31
C ARG A 7 7.82 2.18 -7.22
N TYR A 8 7.18 2.20 -6.06
CA TYR A 8 6.14 3.17 -5.74
C TYR A 8 6.79 4.47 -5.28
N SER A 9 6.26 5.61 -5.75
CA SER A 9 6.68 6.94 -5.29
C SER A 9 6.37 7.13 -3.81
N SER A 10 7.09 8.04 -3.15
CA SER A 10 6.82 8.39 -1.75
C SER A 10 5.40 8.93 -1.56
N GLU A 11 4.93 9.74 -2.50
CA GLU A 11 3.56 10.28 -2.51
C GLU A 11 2.51 9.18 -2.56
N PHE A 12 2.67 8.19 -3.47
CA PHE A 12 1.77 7.06 -3.57
C PHE A 12 1.70 6.26 -2.27
N LYS A 13 2.85 6.02 -1.62
CA LYS A 13 2.88 5.32 -0.33
C LYS A 13 2.16 6.10 0.76
N ALA A 14 2.36 7.41 0.82
CA ALA A 14 1.72 8.27 1.81
C ALA A 14 0.20 8.29 1.62
N GLU A 15 -0.26 8.37 0.37
CA GLU A 15 -1.69 8.35 0.05
C GLU A 15 -2.33 6.98 0.36
N ALA A 16 -1.63 5.88 0.03
CA ALA A 16 -2.08 4.53 0.38
C ALA A 16 -2.20 4.32 1.89
N VAL A 17 -1.21 4.78 2.68
CA VAL A 17 -1.25 4.72 4.14
C VAL A 17 -2.34 5.63 4.71
N ARG A 18 -2.54 6.81 4.13
CA ARG A 18 -3.63 7.70 4.53
C ARG A 18 -4.98 7.03 4.31
N LEU A 19 -5.19 6.44 3.12
CA LEU A 19 -6.41 5.71 2.81
C LEU A 19 -6.66 4.58 3.81
N MET A 20 -5.61 3.83 4.15
CA MET A 20 -5.67 2.76 5.16
C MET A 20 -6.09 3.26 6.55
N GLN A 21 -5.70 4.48 6.94
CA GLN A 21 -6.01 5.04 8.26
C GLN A 21 -7.36 5.77 8.30
N THR A 22 -7.78 6.37 7.18
CA THR A 22 -9.00 7.17 7.11
C THR A 22 -10.22 6.40 6.63
N SER A 23 -10.01 5.28 5.94
CA SER A 23 -11.08 4.45 5.40
C SER A 23 -11.45 3.36 6.39
N ASP A 24 -12.74 3.08 6.53
CA ASP A 24 -13.27 1.90 7.27
C ASP A 24 -13.12 0.60 6.45
N LYS A 25 -12.52 0.66 5.26
CA LYS A 25 -12.29 -0.49 4.41
C LYS A 25 -11.16 -1.38 4.95
N PRO A 26 -11.27 -2.71 4.81
CA PRO A 26 -10.17 -3.63 5.09
C PRO A 26 -8.93 -3.31 4.26
N VAL A 27 -7.74 -3.50 4.84
CA VAL A 27 -6.46 -3.29 4.15
C VAL A 27 -6.36 -4.14 2.87
N ALA A 28 -6.92 -5.35 2.87
CA ALA A 28 -7.04 -6.22 1.70
C ALA A 28 -7.75 -5.54 0.53
N GLU A 29 -8.90 -4.91 0.77
CA GLU A 29 -9.68 -4.24 -0.26
C GLU A 29 -8.90 -3.04 -0.82
N ILE A 30 -8.27 -2.26 0.05
CA ILE A 30 -7.44 -1.11 -0.35
C ILE A 30 -6.21 -1.58 -1.16
N ALA A 31 -5.61 -2.71 -0.79
CA ALA A 31 -4.46 -3.27 -1.49
C ALA A 31 -4.83 -3.74 -2.90
N GLU A 32 -5.96 -4.43 -3.04
CA GLU A 32 -6.51 -4.87 -4.32
C GLU A 32 -6.87 -3.66 -5.20
N ASP A 33 -7.58 -2.66 -4.65
CA ASP A 33 -7.95 -1.42 -5.35
C ASP A 33 -6.71 -0.67 -5.89
N LEU A 34 -5.62 -0.67 -5.11
CA LEU A 34 -4.35 -0.03 -5.48
C LEU A 34 -3.41 -0.93 -6.30
N GLY A 35 -3.76 -2.21 -6.52
CA GLY A 35 -2.93 -3.19 -7.22
C GLY A 35 -1.57 -3.45 -6.54
N ILE A 36 -1.55 -3.41 -5.20
CA ILE A 36 -0.38 -3.59 -4.35
C ILE A 36 -0.62 -4.74 -3.35
N SER A 37 0.45 -5.19 -2.68
CA SER A 37 0.30 -6.17 -1.60
C SER A 37 -0.06 -5.50 -0.28
N GLU A 38 -0.91 -6.13 0.53
CA GLU A 38 -1.22 -5.71 1.90
C GLU A 38 0.03 -5.55 2.75
N GLN A 39 1.01 -6.46 2.58
CA GLN A 39 2.29 -6.40 3.28
C GLN A 39 3.05 -5.10 3.00
N SER A 40 2.93 -4.55 1.79
CA SER A 40 3.54 -3.26 1.44
C SER A 40 2.87 -2.12 2.18
N LEU A 41 1.53 -2.11 2.26
CA LEU A 41 0.76 -1.15 3.05
C LEU A 41 1.15 -1.18 4.53
N TYR A 42 1.16 -2.35 5.15
CA TYR A 42 1.57 -2.50 6.55
C TYR A 42 3.02 -2.06 6.78
N ARG A 43 3.91 -2.33 5.82
CA ARG A 43 5.31 -1.91 5.91
C ARG A 43 5.45 -0.40 5.81
N TRP A 44 4.68 0.27 4.94
CA TRP A 44 4.70 1.73 4.81
C TRP A 44 4.07 2.42 6.01
N ALA A 45 3.03 1.83 6.61
CA ALA A 45 2.41 2.36 7.83
C ALA A 45 3.32 2.25 9.07
N ARG A 46 4.30 1.34 9.06
CA ARG A 46 5.31 1.17 10.13
C ARG A 46 6.60 1.94 9.89
N GLN A 47 6.75 2.59 8.73
CA GLN A 47 7.95 3.32 8.32
C GLN A 47 7.82 4.79 8.66
#